data_AF-A0ABD4EDQ6-F1
#
_entry.id   AF-A0ABD4EDQ6-F1
#
_cell.length_a   1.000
_cell.length_b   1.000
_cell.length_c   1.000
_cell.angle_alpha   90.00
_cell.angle_beta   90.00
_cell.angle_gamma   90.00
#
_symmetry.space_group_name_H-M   'P 1'
#
loop_
_entity.id
_entity.type
_entity.pdbx_description
1 polymer ?
#
loop_
_entity_poly.entity_id
_entity_poly.type
_entity_poly.pdbx_seq_one_letter_code
_entity_poly.pdbx_strand_id
1 'polypeptide(L)'
;MKWLKIIILILSLVPIEFIGLFTDYQTGLLIGYIPFIIVAILISRSIFKFGLKNNISIIISRCIGTFLSWECVHWFMNIYDSSDYFKPLTTDIFALFLGAIHFIVIMLIYLVIYGFSHRNN
;
A
#
# COMPACT_ATOMS: atom_id res chain seq x y z
N MET A 1 -18.29 13.16 -5.81
CA MET A 1 -16.96 13.37 -5.17
C MET A 1 -16.82 12.69 -3.81
N LYS A 2 -17.80 12.79 -2.88
CA LYS A 2 -17.77 12.06 -1.59
C LYS A 2 -17.62 10.54 -1.75
N TRP A 3 -18.41 9.92 -2.63
CA TRP A 3 -18.37 8.47 -2.88
C TRP A 3 -17.01 7.94 -3.31
N LEU A 4 -16.33 8.62 -4.25
CA LEU A 4 -14.99 8.22 -4.70
C LEU A 4 -13.96 8.26 -3.55
N LYS A 5 -14.07 9.25 -2.67
CA LYS A 5 -13.21 9.36 -1.50
C LYS A 5 -13.48 8.26 -0.47
N ILE A 6 -14.74 7.86 -0.29
CA ILE A 6 -15.12 6.73 0.57
C ILE A 6 -14.57 5.42 0.00
N ILE A 7 -14.67 5.21 -1.31
CA ILE A 7 -14.11 4.04 -1.97
C ILE A 7 -12.58 3.97 -1.75
N ILE A 8 -11.87 5.08 -1.97
CA ILE A 8 -10.42 5.15 -1.72
C ILE A 8 -10.09 4.93 -0.24
N LEU A 9 -10.91 5.44 0.67
CA LEU A 9 -10.76 5.19 2.10
C LEU A 9 -10.85 3.68 2.41
N ILE A 10 -11.88 3.00 1.91
CA ILE A 10 -12.05 1.55 2.10
C ILE A 10 -10.87 0.78 1.49
N LEU A 11 -10.48 1.10 0.24
CA LEU A 11 -9.31 0.52 -0.42
C LEU A 11 -8.02 0.74 0.37
N SER A 12 -7.86 1.92 0.98
CA SER A 12 -6.70 2.22 1.82
C SER A 12 -6.69 1.43 3.12
N LEU A 13 -7.82 0.88 3.56
CA LEU A 13 -7.87 0.02 4.76
C LEU A 13 -7.49 -1.43 4.44
N VAL A 14 -7.60 -1.86 3.18
CA VAL A 14 -7.32 -3.25 2.78
C VAL A 14 -5.84 -3.58 3.08
N PRO A 15 -5.53 -4.76 3.67
CA PRO A 15 -4.18 -5.21 3.94
C PRO A 15 -3.49 -5.68 2.65
N ILE A 16 -3.23 -4.75 1.73
CA ILE A 16 -2.67 -5.02 0.39
C ILE A 16 -1.23 -5.53 0.44
N GLU A 17 -0.46 -5.19 1.47
CA GLU A 17 0.88 -5.71 1.68
C GLU A 17 0.83 -7.22 1.91
N PHE A 18 -0.10 -7.70 2.72
CA PHE A 18 -0.35 -9.11 2.98
C PHE A 18 -0.82 -9.83 1.71
N ILE A 19 -1.74 -9.24 0.95
CA ILE A 19 -2.19 -9.82 -0.32
C ILE A 19 -1.01 -10.01 -1.27
N GLY A 20 -0.12 -9.00 -1.34
CA GLY A 20 1.11 -9.08 -2.14
C GLY A 20 2.02 -10.20 -1.67
N LEU A 21 2.36 -10.21 -0.38
CA LEU A 21 3.25 -11.20 0.21
C LEU A 21 2.71 -12.63 0.10
N PHE A 22 1.43 -12.82 0.41
CA PHE A 22 0.81 -14.13 0.36
C PHE A 22 0.79 -14.68 -1.07
N THR A 23 0.45 -13.84 -2.05
CA THR A 23 0.44 -14.26 -3.45
C THR A 23 1.85 -14.55 -3.96
N ASP A 24 2.82 -13.69 -3.63
CA ASP A 24 4.23 -13.88 -3.99
C ASP A 24 4.76 -15.20 -3.42
N TYR A 25 4.54 -15.44 -2.13
CA TYR A 25 4.95 -16.68 -1.47
C TYR A 25 4.32 -17.93 -2.09
N GLN A 26 3.03 -17.90 -2.42
CA GLN A 26 2.32 -19.06 -2.96
C GLN A 26 2.63 -19.34 -4.43
N THR A 27 2.89 -18.31 -5.23
CA THR A 27 3.03 -18.44 -6.69
C THR A 27 4.46 -18.28 -7.18
N GLY A 28 5.37 -17.74 -6.35
CA GLY A 28 6.70 -17.30 -6.76
C GLY A 28 6.68 -16.12 -7.73
N LEU A 29 5.55 -15.40 -7.84
CA LEU A 29 5.35 -14.32 -8.81
C LEU A 29 4.97 -13.02 -8.11
N LEU A 30 5.59 -11.92 -8.55
CA LEU A 30 5.34 -10.57 -8.03
C LEU A 30 3.99 -9.97 -8.44
N ILE A 31 3.09 -10.75 -9.05
CA ILE A 31 1.78 -10.29 -9.55
C ILE A 31 0.89 -9.83 -8.39
N GLY A 32 1.09 -10.38 -7.19
CA GLY A 32 0.41 -9.95 -5.96
C GLY A 32 0.60 -8.47 -5.62
N TYR A 33 1.63 -7.81 -6.15
CA TYR A 33 1.93 -6.40 -5.91
C TYR A 33 1.24 -5.44 -6.90
N ILE A 34 0.50 -5.93 -7.89
CA ILE A 34 -0.28 -5.05 -8.79
C ILE A 34 -1.33 -4.22 -8.01
N PRO A 35 -2.15 -4.80 -7.10
CA PRO A 35 -3.06 -4.03 -6.26
C PRO A 35 -2.37 -2.95 -5.42
N PHE A 36 -1.14 -3.22 -4.97
CA PHE A 36 -0.33 -2.28 -4.20
C PHE A 36 -0.07 -0.99 -4.99
N ILE A 37 0.34 -1.11 -6.26
CA ILE A 37 0.59 0.05 -7.12
C ILE A 37 -0.71 0.79 -7.46
N ILE A 38 -1.80 0.07 -7.75
CA ILE A 38 -3.10 0.68 -8.08
C ILE A 38 -3.60 1.55 -6.93
N VAL A 39 -3.54 1.03 -5.70
CA VAL A 39 -3.97 1.79 -4.51
C VAL A 39 -3.09 3.02 -4.31
N ALA A 40 -1.78 2.91 -4.48
CA ALA A 40 -0.87 4.05 -4.38
C ALA A 40 -1.23 5.17 -5.37
N ILE A 41 -1.54 4.82 -6.63
CA ILE A 41 -1.98 5.78 -7.66
C ILE A 41 -3.28 6.48 -7.25
N LEU A 42 -4.26 5.72 -6.76
CA LEU A 42 -5.56 6.26 -6.35
C LEU A 42 -5.44 7.23 -5.17
N ILE A 43 -4.65 6.88 -4.15
CA ILE A 43 -4.38 7.74 -3.00
C ILE A 43 -3.66 9.01 -3.45
N SER A 44 -2.60 8.89 -4.25
CA SER A 44 -1.82 10.02 -4.77
C SER A 44 -2.69 11.00 -5.56
N ARG A 45 -3.56 10.47 -6.43
CA ARG A 45 -4.52 11.27 -7.20
C ARG A 45 -5.53 11.98 -6.30
N SER A 46 -6.00 11.31 -5.24
CA SER A 46 -6.90 11.92 -4.26
C SER A 46 -6.24 13.07 -3.50
N ILE A 47 -4.98 12.88 -3.08
CA ILE A 47 -4.18 13.92 -2.42
C ILE A 47 -3.97 15.11 -3.35
N PHE A 48 -3.59 14.87 -4.60
CA PHE A 48 -3.40 15.91 -5.60
C PHE A 48 -4.68 16.72 -5.83
N LYS A 49 -5.83 16.05 -6.00
CA LYS A 49 -7.10 16.71 -6.34
C LYS A 49 -7.75 17.47 -5.18
N PHE A 50 -7.70 16.91 -3.96
CA PHE A 50 -8.44 17.44 -2.81
C PHE A 50 -7.56 18.09 -1.74
N GLY A 51 -6.24 18.02 -1.91
CA GLY A 51 -5.25 18.51 -0.95
C GLY A 51 -4.99 17.54 0.21
N LEU A 52 -3.80 17.63 0.81
CA LEU A 52 -3.38 16.74 1.90
C LEU A 52 -4.30 16.82 3.12
N LYS A 53 -4.68 18.03 3.55
CA LYS A 53 -5.53 18.27 4.74
C LYS A 53 -6.85 17.50 4.68
N ASN A 54 -7.44 17.40 3.48
CA ASN A 54 -8.68 16.68 3.29
C ASN A 54 -8.51 15.17 3.23
N ASN A 55 -7.31 14.65 2.95
CA ASN A 55 -7.05 13.22 2.78
C ASN A 55 -6.36 12.58 4.00
N ILE A 56 -6.26 13.28 5.13
CA ILE A 56 -5.66 12.75 6.37
C ILE A 56 -6.31 11.43 6.78
N SER A 57 -7.63 11.29 6.66
CA SER A 57 -8.33 10.04 7.00
C SER A 57 -7.89 8.85 6.14
N ILE A 58 -7.55 9.08 4.86
CA ILE A 58 -7.05 8.04 3.95
C ILE A 58 -5.63 7.63 4.34
N ILE A 59 -4.79 8.58 4.75
CA ILE A 59 -3.43 8.30 5.22
C ILE A 59 -3.48 7.48 6.52
N ILE A 60 -4.30 7.89 7.49
CA ILE A 60 -4.51 7.15 8.74
C ILE A 60 -5.03 5.74 8.44
N SER A 61 -6.03 5.64 7.55
CA SER A 61 -6.58 4.36 7.12
C SER A 61 -5.53 3.46 6.47
N ARG A 62 -4.59 4.02 5.69
CA ARG A 62 -3.45 3.28 5.14
C ARG A 62 -2.50 2.78 6.22
N CYS A 63 -2.20 3.58 7.24
CA CYS A 63 -1.42 3.12 8.40
C CYS A 63 -2.11 1.93 9.10
N ILE A 64 -3.43 2.02 9.30
CA ILE A 64 -4.23 0.93 9.88
C ILE A 64 -4.20 -0.29 8.96
N GLY A 65 -4.34 -0.12 7.64
CA GLY A 65 -4.27 -1.21 6.67
C GLY A 65 -2.92 -1.93 6.67
N THR A 66 -1.81 -1.20 6.83
CA THR A 66 -0.47 -1.79 6.99
C THR A 66 -0.37 -2.57 8.31
N PHE A 67 -0.92 -2.05 9.40
CA PHE A 67 -0.97 -2.78 10.67
C PHE A 67 -1.81 -4.06 10.56
N LEU A 68 -2.99 -3.97 9.93
CA LEU A 68 -3.82 -5.14 9.64
C LEU A 68 -3.09 -6.16 8.77
N SER A 69 -2.27 -5.70 7.82
CA SER A 69 -1.44 -6.60 7.03
C SER A 69 -0.42 -7.36 7.87
N TRP A 70 0.21 -6.68 8.83
CA TRP A 70 1.16 -7.33 9.74
C TRP A 70 0.47 -8.41 10.58
N GLU A 71 -0.71 -8.10 11.14
CA GLU A 71 -1.55 -9.10 11.81
C GLU A 71 -1.89 -10.27 10.88
N CYS A 72 -2.36 -10.00 9.65
CA CYS A 72 -2.69 -11.05 8.69
C CYS A 72 -1.51 -11.99 8.41
N VAL A 73 -0.28 -11.50 8.39
CA VAL A 73 0.90 -12.37 8.25
C VAL A 73 1.02 -13.33 9.43
N HIS A 74 0.83 -12.87 10.67
CA HIS A 74 0.88 -13.74 11.87
C HIS A 74 -0.22 -14.80 11.89
N TRP A 75 -1.42 -14.44 11.43
CA TRP A 75 -2.58 -15.34 11.49
C TRP A 75 -2.65 -16.32 10.30
N PHE A 76 -2.17 -15.93 9.12
CA PHE A 76 -2.40 -16.68 7.87
C PHE A 76 -1.14 -17.21 7.19
N MET A 77 0.06 -16.81 7.60
CA MET A 77 1.32 -17.33 7.04
C MET A 77 2.12 -18.09 8.10
N ASN A 78 2.74 -19.21 7.70
CA ASN A 78 3.76 -19.83 8.53
C ASN A 78 5.03 -18.99 8.44
N ILE A 79 5.28 -18.14 9.45
CA ILE A 79 6.42 -17.22 9.46
C ILE A 79 7.75 -17.98 9.41
N TYR A 80 7.85 -19.15 10.04
CA TYR A 80 9.10 -19.91 10.07
C TYR A 80 9.50 -20.40 8.68
N ASP A 81 8.55 -20.95 7.92
CA ASP A 81 8.81 -21.44 6.56
C ASP A 81 8.93 -20.28 5.56
N SER A 82 8.05 -19.29 5.66
CA SER A 82 8.02 -18.18 4.71
C SER A 82 9.18 -17.20 4.86
N SER A 83 9.76 -17.06 6.07
CA SER A 83 10.88 -16.14 6.29
C SER A 83 12.13 -16.53 5.52
N ASP A 84 12.31 -17.82 5.20
CA ASP A 84 13.43 -18.27 4.37
C ASP A 84 13.34 -17.71 2.93
N TYR A 85 12.13 -17.53 2.41
CA TYR A 85 11.89 -16.94 1.10
C TYR A 85 12.14 -15.42 1.10
N PHE A 86 11.72 -14.71 2.14
CA PHE A 86 11.80 -13.23 2.23
C PHE A 86 13.10 -12.70 2.85
N LYS A 87 14.13 -13.53 2.99
CA LYS A 87 15.46 -13.11 3.50
C LYS A 87 15.95 -11.84 2.79
N PRO A 88 16.56 -10.89 3.53
CA PRO A 88 17.08 -11.03 4.89
C PRO A 88 16.07 -10.74 6.01
N LEU A 89 14.83 -10.36 5.67
CA LEU A 89 13.81 -9.98 6.66
C LEU A 89 12.89 -11.17 6.95
N THR A 90 12.37 -11.23 8.17
CA THR A 90 11.24 -12.14 8.46
C THR A 90 9.98 -11.63 7.77
N THR A 91 9.07 -12.54 7.42
CA THR A 91 7.87 -12.21 6.64
C THR A 91 7.02 -11.10 7.27
N ASP A 92 6.92 -11.08 8.60
CA ASP A 92 6.17 -10.09 9.35
C ASP A 92 6.85 -8.71 9.33
N ILE A 93 8.16 -8.65 9.55
CA ILE A 93 8.94 -7.40 9.43
C ILE A 93 8.89 -6.91 7.98
N PHE A 94 8.94 -7.81 7.01
CA PHE A 94 8.86 -7.47 5.60
C PHE A 94 7.49 -6.86 5.23
N ALA A 95 6.40 -7.28 5.86
CA ALA A 95 5.08 -6.64 5.68
C ALA A 95 5.06 -5.18 6.15
N LEU A 96 5.65 -4.88 7.30
CA LEU A 96 5.78 -3.50 7.80
C LEU A 96 6.70 -2.67 6.89
N PHE A 97 7.81 -3.26 6.46
CA PHE A 97 8.74 -2.63 5.52
C PHE A 97 8.07 -2.29 4.18
N LEU A 98 7.25 -3.20 3.65
CA LEU A 98 6.49 -2.97 2.45
C LEU A 98 5.45 -1.86 2.62
N GLY A 99 4.85 -1.73 3.80
CA GLY A 99 4.00 -0.60 4.15
C GLY A 99 4.75 0.73 4.11
N ALA A 100 5.97 0.78 4.63
CA ALA A 100 6.82 1.97 4.52
C ALA A 100 7.16 2.31 3.06
N ILE A 101 7.51 1.29 2.26
CA ILE A 101 7.69 1.45 0.80
C ILE A 101 6.41 2.00 0.15
N HIS A 102 5.23 1.57 0.59
CA HIS A 102 3.97 2.05 0.03
C HIS A 102 3.84 3.57 0.15
N PHE A 103 4.16 4.13 1.32
CA PHE A 103 4.13 5.57 1.53
C PHE A 103 5.15 6.30 0.64
N ILE A 104 6.34 5.73 0.45
CA ILE A 104 7.34 6.29 -0.48
C ILE A 104 6.80 6.29 -1.92
N VAL A 105 6.18 5.19 -2.36
CA VAL A 105 5.59 5.06 -3.69
C VAL A 105 4.45 6.08 -3.89
N ILE A 106 3.57 6.25 -2.90
CA ILE A 106 2.54 7.32 -2.92
C ILE A 106 3.21 8.69 -3.12
N MET A 107 4.27 8.98 -2.38
CA MET A 107 4.95 10.27 -2.45
C MET A 107 5.59 10.50 -3.83
N LEU A 108 6.23 9.48 -4.40
CA LEU A 108 6.83 9.53 -5.74
C LEU A 108 5.77 9.74 -6.82
N ILE A 109 4.66 8.99 -6.78
CA ILE A 109 3.57 9.15 -7.76
C ILE A 109 2.95 10.54 -7.63
N TYR A 110 2.73 11.04 -6.41
CA TYR A 110 2.26 12.40 -6.18
C TYR A 110 3.21 13.44 -6.82
N LEU A 111 4.52 13.30 -6.63
CA LEU A 111 5.53 14.19 -7.21
C LEU A 111 5.51 14.16 -8.74
N VAL A 112 5.35 12.98 -9.33
CA VAL A 112 5.23 12.80 -10.79
C VAL A 112 3.97 13.51 -11.31
N ILE A 113 2.81 13.29 -10.67
CA ILE A 113 1.54 13.95 -11.05
C ILE A 113 1.69 15.48 -10.97
N TYR A 114 2.29 15.98 -9.89
CA TYR A 114 2.53 17.41 -9.69
C TYR A 114 3.44 17.99 -10.78
N GLY A 115 4.56 17.32 -11.07
CA GLY A 115 5.53 17.76 -12.10
C GLY A 115 4.92 17.85 -13.49
N PHE A 116 4.07 16.88 -13.89
CA PHE A 116 3.36 16.95 -15.16
C PHE A 116 2.30 18.04 -15.18
N SER A 117 1.56 18.25 -14.08
CA SER A 117 0.54 19.30 -14.01
C SER A 117 1.13 20.71 -14.08
N HIS A 118 2.32 20.94 -13.51
CA HIS A 118 2.95 22.26 -13.54
C HIS A 118 3.49 22.62 -14.93
N ARG A 119 3.95 21.63 -15.70
CA ARG A 119 4.42 21.84 -17.09
C ARG A 119 3.30 22.11 -18.10
N ASN A 120 2.06 21.77 -17.76
CA ASN A 120 0.90 21.87 -18.64
C ASN A 120 0.02 23.11 -18.37
N ASN A 121 0.41 23.95 -17.41
CA ASN A 121 -0.21 25.25 -17.09
C ASN A 121 0.74 26.38 -17.51
#